data_AF-A0A8S3AKU3-F1
#
_entry.id   AF-A0A8S3AKU3-F1
#
_cell.length_a   1.000
_cell.length_b   1.000
_cell.length_c   1.000
_cell.angle_alpha   90.00
_cell.angle_beta   90.00
_cell.angle_gamma   90.00
#
_symmetry.space_group_name_H-M   'P 1'
#
loop_
_entity.id
_entity.type
_entity.pdbx_description
1 polymer ?
#
loop_
_entity_poly.entity_id
_entity_poly.type
_entity_poly.pdbx_seq_one_letter_code
_entity_poly.pdbx_strand_id
1 'polypeptide(L)'
;MLFYNETNSTQPISIAYITPSFTTYPNVNPGYRVYTIDIENSVSVLDHRTMILNLTATNLYNKTVWVEEYSAKSAYDMIDLSPQEWNKFVLQLENDIDGEMMGLVYQYFMKSATTGAACDRMCRKKLINCNLKTARAQDTTFCSAML
;
A
#
# COMPACT_ATOMS: atom_id res chain seq x y z
N MET A 1 0.89 0.97 7.23
CA MET A 1 0.39 1.96 8.20
C MET A 1 1.57 2.58 8.91
N LEU A 2 1.61 3.91 8.96
CA LEU A 2 2.64 4.70 9.64
C LEU A 2 2.26 4.91 11.11
N PHE A 3 3.24 4.74 11.99
CA PHE A 3 3.15 5.10 13.41
C PHE A 3 3.97 6.37 13.63
N TYR A 4 3.40 7.31 14.38
CA TYR A 4 4.04 8.58 14.72
C TYR A 4 4.34 8.66 16.21
N ASN A 5 5.28 9.51 16.58
CA ASN A 5 5.60 9.79 17.99
C ASN A 5 4.38 10.40 18.71
N GLU A 6 4.12 9.97 19.93
CA GLU A 6 2.98 10.45 20.72
C GLU A 6 3.06 11.95 21.05
N THR A 7 4.27 12.46 21.28
CA THR A 7 4.48 13.89 21.58
C THR A 7 4.63 14.74 20.32
N ASN A 8 4.94 14.10 19.19
CA ASN A 8 5.12 14.76 17.90
C ASN A 8 4.53 13.93 16.75
N SER A 9 3.28 14.24 16.41
CA SER A 9 2.51 13.54 15.37
C SER A 9 3.06 13.72 13.94
N THR A 10 4.10 14.53 13.73
CA THR A 10 4.76 14.66 12.42
C THR A 10 6.00 13.79 12.28
N GLN A 11 6.46 13.14 13.35
CA GLN A 11 7.64 12.29 13.34
C GLN A 11 7.25 10.82 13.15
N PRO A 12 7.46 10.22 11.97
CA PRO A 12 7.22 8.79 11.77
C PRO A 12 8.29 7.98 12.51
N ILE A 13 7.87 6.97 13.27
CA ILE A 13 8.75 6.14 14.10
C ILE A 13 8.74 4.66 13.72
N SER A 14 7.67 4.18 13.09
CA SER A 14 7.55 2.77 12.70
C SER A 14 6.52 2.56 11.59
N ILE A 15 6.54 1.38 10.99
CA ILE A 15 5.62 0.95 9.93
C ILE A 15 5.11 -0.46 10.21
N ALA A 16 3.80 -0.64 10.11
CA ALA A 16 3.21 -1.96 9.94
C ALA A 16 2.83 -2.20 8.48
N TYR A 17 3.34 -3.27 7.89
CA TYR A 17 2.96 -3.69 6.55
C TYR A 17 1.69 -4.54 6.59
N ILE A 18 0.66 -4.09 5.88
CA ILE A 18 -0.57 -4.85 5.71
C ILE A 18 -0.48 -5.60 4.38
N THR A 19 -0.50 -6.93 4.48
CA THR A 19 -0.33 -7.83 3.34
C THR A 19 -1.65 -8.03 2.60
N PRO A 20 -1.58 -8.40 1.30
CA PRO A 20 -2.78 -8.73 0.56
C PRO A 20 -3.34 -10.06 1.06
N SER A 21 -4.64 -10.24 0.91
CA SER A 21 -5.29 -11.52 1.16
C SER A 21 -5.04 -12.50 0.01
N PHE A 22 -4.96 -13.79 0.36
CA PHE A 22 -5.00 -14.86 -0.63
C PHE A 22 -6.42 -15.06 -1.20
N THR A 23 -7.46 -14.80 -0.39
CA THR A 23 -8.85 -14.88 -0.86
C THR A 23 -9.18 -13.80 -1.89
N THR A 24 -10.16 -14.09 -2.74
CA THR A 24 -10.72 -13.15 -3.72
C THR A 24 -11.72 -12.17 -3.11
N TYR A 25 -12.16 -12.40 -1.87
CA TYR A 25 -13.18 -11.57 -1.24
C TYR A 25 -12.68 -10.12 -1.00
N PRO A 26 -13.46 -9.08 -1.36
CA PRO A 26 -14.77 -9.18 -2.01
C PRO A 26 -14.69 -9.41 -3.53
N ASN A 27 -13.78 -8.78 -4.27
CA ASN A 27 -13.65 -8.92 -5.73
C ASN A 27 -12.25 -8.53 -6.22
N VAL A 28 -11.23 -9.25 -5.77
CA VAL A 28 -9.82 -8.93 -6.05
C VAL A 28 -9.03 -10.18 -6.42
N ASN A 29 -7.89 -10.04 -7.11
CA ASN A 29 -7.02 -11.19 -7.40
C ASN A 29 -6.43 -11.78 -6.12
N PRO A 30 -6.27 -13.11 -5.97
CA PRO A 30 -5.48 -13.71 -4.91
C PRO A 30 -4.06 -13.14 -4.92
N GLY A 31 -3.49 -12.86 -3.75
CA GLY A 31 -2.12 -12.37 -3.67
C GLY A 31 -1.38 -12.79 -2.42
N TYR A 32 -0.06 -12.76 -2.50
CA TYR A 32 0.85 -12.93 -1.37
C TYR A 32 2.03 -11.96 -1.49
N ARG A 33 2.80 -11.82 -0.41
CA ARG A 33 3.95 -10.90 -0.35
C ARG A 33 5.19 -11.61 0.14
N VAL A 34 6.32 -11.26 -0.47
CA VAL A 34 7.65 -11.71 -0.09
C VAL A 34 8.45 -10.50 0.38
N TYR A 35 9.06 -10.61 1.55
CA TYR A 35 9.90 -9.57 2.13
C TYR A 35 11.37 -9.94 1.98
N THR A 36 12.19 -8.96 1.64
CA THR A 36 13.65 -9.03 1.75
C THR A 36 14.04 -8.27 3.01
N ILE A 37 14.77 -8.91 3.91
CA ILE A 37 15.11 -8.37 5.24
C ILE A 37 16.63 -8.39 5.41
N ASP A 38 17.19 -7.31 5.95
CA ASP A 38 18.59 -7.28 6.39
C ASP A 38 18.72 -7.95 7.75
N ILE A 39 19.07 -9.23 7.77
CA ILE A 39 19.18 -10.00 9.01
C ILE A 39 20.47 -9.72 9.80
N GLU A 40 21.47 -9.07 9.19
CA GLU A 40 22.80 -8.94 9.78
C GLU A 40 22.99 -7.61 10.52
N ASN A 41 22.37 -6.52 10.04
CA ASN A 41 22.58 -5.20 10.64
C ASN A 41 21.33 -4.66 11.34
N SER A 42 20.30 -4.30 10.57
CA SER A 42 19.18 -3.49 11.07
C SER A 42 17.93 -4.30 11.40
N VAL A 43 17.82 -5.55 10.92
CA VAL A 43 16.58 -6.34 10.91
C VAL A 43 15.43 -5.59 10.22
N SER A 44 15.78 -4.67 9.30
CA SER A 44 14.81 -3.86 8.58
C SER A 44 14.39 -4.54 7.28
N VAL A 45 13.16 -4.26 6.86
CA VAL A 45 12.68 -4.62 5.52
C VAL A 45 13.43 -3.77 4.48
N LEU A 46 14.20 -4.41 3.60
CA LEU A 46 14.93 -3.77 2.51
C LEU A 46 14.04 -3.54 1.30
N ASP A 47 13.16 -4.49 0.99
CA ASP A 47 12.14 -4.36 -0.05
C ASP A 47 11.01 -5.37 0.18
N HIS A 48 9.86 -5.17 -0.45
CA HIS A 48 8.82 -6.17 -0.53
C HIS A 48 8.25 -6.30 -1.94
N ARG A 49 8.02 -7.54 -2.37
CA ARG A 49 7.42 -7.86 -3.66
C ARG A 49 6.07 -8.51 -3.49
N THR A 50 5.08 -8.03 -4.25
CA THR A 50 3.73 -8.57 -4.26
C THR A 50 3.54 -9.46 -5.47
N MET A 51 3.00 -10.65 -5.25
CA MET A 51 2.62 -11.59 -6.30
C MET A 51 1.11 -11.69 -6.32
N ILE A 52 0.51 -11.71 -7.52
CA ILE A 52 -0.92 -11.90 -7.69
C ILE A 52 -1.20 -13.05 -8.66
N LEU A 53 -2.31 -13.75 -8.45
CA LEU A 53 -2.86 -14.68 -9.42
C LEU A 53 -3.76 -13.89 -10.36
N ASN A 54 -3.36 -13.72 -11.63
CA ASN A 54 -4.19 -13.02 -12.60
C ASN A 54 -5.38 -13.92 -12.96
N LEU A 55 -6.54 -13.66 -12.35
CA LEU A 55 -7.74 -14.48 -12.54
C LEU A 55 -8.26 -14.41 -13.98
N THR A 56 -8.19 -13.24 -14.62
CA THR A 56 -8.63 -13.07 -16.01
C THR A 56 -7.82 -13.96 -16.95
N ALA A 57 -6.48 -13.89 -16.86
CA ALA A 57 -5.60 -14.74 -17.66
C ALA A 57 -5.77 -16.23 -17.29
N THR A 58 -5.91 -16.52 -15.99
CA THR A 58 -6.07 -17.89 -15.50
C THR A 58 -7.33 -18.55 -16.05
N ASN A 59 -8.44 -17.82 -16.06
CA ASN A 59 -9.72 -18.29 -16.60
C ASN A 59 -9.69 -18.40 -18.13
N LEU A 60 -9.05 -17.43 -18.81
CA LEU A 60 -8.94 -17.42 -20.28
C LEU A 60 -8.12 -18.61 -20.79
N TYR A 61 -6.99 -18.92 -20.15
CA TYR A 61 -6.08 -19.97 -20.59
C TYR A 61 -6.31 -21.31 -19.88
N ASN A 62 -7.26 -21.38 -18.96
CA ASN A 62 -7.51 -22.53 -18.08
C ASN A 62 -6.22 -23.06 -17.42
N LYS A 63 -5.38 -22.14 -16.95
CA LYS A 63 -4.06 -22.43 -16.35
C LYS A 63 -3.73 -21.37 -15.31
N THR A 64 -3.22 -21.77 -14.14
CA THR A 64 -2.78 -20.84 -13.09
C THR A 64 -1.67 -19.91 -13.58
N VAL A 65 -1.93 -18.60 -13.63
CA VAL A 65 -0.96 -17.56 -14.05
C VAL A 65 -0.63 -16.63 -12.87
N TRP A 66 0.46 -16.92 -12.18
CA TRP A 66 1.04 -16.01 -11.18
C TRP A 66 1.93 -14.98 -11.86
N VAL A 67 1.81 -13.72 -11.44
CA VAL A 67 2.63 -12.61 -11.91
C VAL A 67 3.16 -11.81 -10.72
N GLU A 68 4.37 -11.29 -10.85
CA GLU A 68 4.85 -10.23 -9.95
C GLU A 68 4.06 -8.96 -10.28
N GLU A 69 3.36 -8.44 -9.28
CA GLU A 69 2.59 -7.20 -9.43
C GLU A 69 3.51 -5.99 -9.30
N TYR A 70 4.31 -5.94 -8.22
CA TYR A 70 5.28 -4.87 -8.00
C TYR A 70 6.31 -5.20 -6.91
N SER A 71 7.49 -4.58 -7.04
CA SER A 71 8.43 -4.27 -5.95
C SER A 71 8.13 -2.87 -5.42
N ALA A 72 8.05 -2.70 -4.09
CA ALA A 72 7.74 -1.39 -3.50
C ALA A 72 8.77 -0.34 -3.88
N LYS A 73 10.06 -0.66 -3.75
CA LYS A 73 11.13 0.28 -4.09
C LYS A 73 11.08 0.70 -5.56
N SER A 74 10.93 -0.26 -6.46
CA SER A 74 10.91 0.03 -7.90
C SER A 74 9.65 0.78 -8.33
N ALA A 75 8.49 0.44 -7.77
CA ALA A 75 7.22 1.03 -8.21
C ALA A 75 6.99 2.44 -7.68
N TYR A 76 7.50 2.73 -6.48
CA TYR A 76 7.30 4.01 -5.80
C TYR A 76 8.56 4.89 -5.82
N ASP A 77 9.60 4.47 -6.55
CA ASP A 77 10.90 5.15 -6.65
C ASP A 77 11.51 5.48 -5.26
N MET A 78 11.44 4.50 -4.35
CA MET A 78 11.88 4.68 -2.96
C MET A 78 13.32 4.22 -2.77
N ILE A 79 14.13 5.06 -2.11
CA ILE A 79 15.53 4.78 -1.81
C ILE A 79 15.65 3.65 -0.78
N ASP A 80 14.81 3.69 0.25
CA ASP A 80 14.64 2.64 1.25
C ASP A 80 13.18 2.57 1.72
N LEU A 81 12.88 1.63 2.61
CA LEU A 81 11.54 1.44 3.17
C LEU A 81 11.45 1.84 4.65
N SER A 82 12.20 2.88 5.05
CA SER A 82 12.17 3.46 6.39
C SER A 82 10.84 4.20 6.67
N PRO A 83 10.47 4.39 7.96
CA PRO A 83 9.33 5.25 8.34
C PRO A 83 9.36 6.63 7.69
N GLN A 84 10.54 7.20 7.54
CA GLN A 84 10.75 8.53 6.97
C GLN A 84 10.45 8.56 5.47
N GLU A 85 10.97 7.60 4.70
CA GLU A 85 10.72 7.54 3.25
C GLU A 85 9.25 7.19 2.95
N TRP A 86 8.62 6.30 3.73
CA TRP A 86 7.18 6.06 3.57
C TRP A 86 6.32 7.27 3.92
N ASN A 87 6.68 8.05 4.94
CA ASN A 87 5.98 9.29 5.25
C ASN A 87 6.14 10.32 4.12
N LYS A 88 7.36 10.48 3.60
CA LYS A 88 7.63 11.34 2.43
C LYS A 88 6.80 10.93 1.22
N PHE A 89 6.73 9.62 0.93
CA PHE A 89 5.90 9.08 -0.13
C PHE A 89 4.41 9.38 0.09
N VAL A 90 3.89 9.21 1.31
CA VAL A 90 2.50 9.57 1.63
C VAL A 90 2.23 11.05 1.41
N LEU A 91 3.14 11.95 1.79
CA LEU A 91 3.01 13.38 1.51
C LEU A 91 3.09 13.70 0.01
N GLN A 92 3.87 12.94 -0.77
CA GLN A 92 3.88 13.04 -2.22
C GLN A 92 2.52 12.63 -2.82
N LEU A 93 1.91 11.56 -2.32
CA LEU A 93 0.56 11.14 -2.74
C LEU A 93 -0.51 12.19 -2.42
N GLU A 94 -0.39 12.91 -1.31
CA GLU A 94 -1.30 14.01 -0.98
C GLU A 94 -1.24 15.13 -2.03
N ASN A 95 -0.05 15.42 -2.57
CA ASN A 95 0.14 16.39 -3.65
C ASN A 95 -0.26 15.82 -5.03
N ASP A 96 -0.16 14.51 -5.22
CA ASP A 96 -0.52 13.78 -6.44
C ASP A 96 -1.91 13.12 -6.35
N ILE A 97 -2.84 13.70 -5.58
CA ILE A 97 -4.11 13.04 -5.22
C ILE A 97 -4.97 12.62 -6.44
N ASP A 98 -4.81 13.30 -7.57
CA ASP A 98 -5.53 13.04 -8.82
C ASP A 98 -4.58 12.59 -9.95
N GLY A 99 -3.32 12.26 -9.64
CA GLY A 99 -2.30 11.90 -10.62
C GLY A 99 -1.94 10.42 -10.67
N GLU A 100 -0.90 10.13 -11.44
CA GLU A 100 -0.55 8.77 -11.86
C GLU A 100 -0.05 7.92 -10.71
N MET A 101 0.74 8.47 -9.78
CA MET A 101 1.29 7.71 -8.66
C MET A 101 0.16 7.28 -7.72
N MET A 102 -0.81 8.15 -7.46
CA MET A 102 -1.98 7.79 -6.68
C MET A 102 -2.85 6.74 -7.40
N GLY A 103 -3.00 6.84 -8.72
CA GLY A 103 -3.64 5.82 -9.54
C GLY A 103 -2.98 4.45 -9.42
N LEU A 104 -1.64 4.42 -9.49
CA LEU A 104 -0.83 3.22 -9.34
C LEU A 104 -0.98 2.57 -7.95
N VAL A 105 -0.91 3.38 -6.89
CA VAL A 105 -1.15 2.91 -5.52
C VAL A 105 -2.53 2.31 -5.36
N TYR A 106 -3.56 2.93 -5.95
CA TYR A 106 -4.92 2.39 -5.88
C TYR A 106 -5.06 1.08 -6.68
N GLN A 107 -4.42 0.97 -7.84
CA GLN A 107 -4.37 -0.27 -8.62
C GLN A 107 -3.79 -1.42 -7.77
N TYR A 108 -2.66 -1.20 -7.09
CA TYR A 108 -2.05 -2.21 -6.23
C TYR A 108 -2.84 -2.48 -4.95
N PHE A 109 -3.51 -1.47 -4.39
CA PHE A 109 -4.46 -1.66 -3.28
C PHE A 109 -5.59 -2.64 -3.67
N MET A 110 -6.02 -2.59 -4.92
CA MET A 110 -7.03 -3.50 -5.49
C MET A 110 -6.44 -4.79 -6.09
N LYS A 111 -5.14 -5.06 -5.90
CA LYS A 111 -4.44 -6.23 -6.46
C LYS A 111 -4.59 -6.35 -7.98
N SER A 112 -4.55 -5.21 -8.66
CA SER A 112 -4.73 -5.07 -10.12
C SER A 112 -6.01 -5.72 -10.65
N ALA A 113 -7.06 -5.75 -9.82
CA ALA A 113 -8.37 -6.23 -10.22
C ALA A 113 -9.10 -5.18 -11.06
N THR A 114 -9.65 -5.60 -12.21
CA THR A 114 -10.38 -4.73 -13.14
C THR A 114 -11.83 -4.48 -12.73
N THR A 115 -12.30 -5.17 -11.69
CA THR A 115 -13.70 -5.15 -11.21
C THR A 115 -13.92 -4.18 -10.03
N GLY A 116 -12.88 -3.47 -9.59
CA GLY A 116 -12.98 -2.49 -8.52
C GLY A 116 -13.79 -1.25 -8.93
N ALA A 117 -14.58 -0.70 -8.01
CA ALA A 117 -15.21 0.59 -8.21
C ALA A 117 -14.13 1.68 -8.38
N ALA A 118 -14.41 2.68 -9.23
CA ALA A 118 -13.53 3.84 -9.34
C ALA A 118 -13.44 4.54 -7.96
N CYS A 119 -12.22 4.77 -7.49
CA CYS A 119 -11.96 5.51 -6.26
C CYS A 119 -11.89 7.00 -6.59
N ASP A 120 -12.95 7.73 -6.24
CA ASP A 120 -13.01 9.18 -6.41
C ASP A 120 -12.03 9.92 -5.49
N ARG A 121 -11.99 11.25 -5.58
CA ARG A 121 -11.06 12.06 -4.80
C ARG A 121 -11.27 11.92 -3.29
N MET A 122 -12.50 11.69 -2.83
CA MET A 122 -12.80 11.49 -1.40
C MET A 122 -12.29 10.12 -0.93
N CYS A 123 -12.49 9.09 -1.74
CA CYS A 123 -11.94 7.75 -1.52
C CYS A 123 -10.40 7.77 -1.44
N ARG A 124 -9.72 8.46 -2.37
CA ARG A 124 -8.24 8.59 -2.38
C ARG A 124 -7.74 9.32 -1.13
N LYS A 125 -8.41 10.40 -0.77
CA LYS A 125 -8.16 11.16 0.46
C LYS A 125 -8.28 10.26 1.70
N LYS A 126 -9.36 9.47 1.80
CA LYS A 126 -9.58 8.53 2.90
C LYS A 126 -8.51 7.43 2.94
N LEU A 127 -8.10 6.92 1.79
CA LEU A 127 -7.03 5.93 1.68
C LEU A 127 -5.73 6.47 2.29
N ILE A 128 -5.29 7.67 1.89
CA ILE A 128 -4.08 8.28 2.43
C ILE A 128 -4.24 8.59 3.93
N ASN A 129 -5.23 9.41 4.28
CA ASN A 129 -5.29 10.02 5.60
C ASN A 129 -5.76 9.08 6.70
N CYS A 130 -6.58 8.08 6.37
CA CYS A 130 -7.10 7.14 7.35
C CYS A 130 -6.46 5.77 7.26
N ASN A 131 -6.27 5.21 6.06
CA ASN A 131 -5.76 3.85 5.96
C ASN A 131 -4.22 3.79 6.01
N LEU A 132 -3.51 4.85 5.59
CA LEU A 132 -2.04 4.86 5.63
C LEU A 132 -1.48 5.54 6.88
N LYS A 133 -2.07 6.65 7.33
CA LYS A 133 -1.54 7.47 8.44
C LYS A 133 -2.12 7.14 9.83
N THR A 134 -3.28 6.48 9.92
CA THR A 134 -3.92 6.20 11.21
C THR A 134 -3.61 4.78 11.67
N ALA A 135 -2.65 4.64 12.58
CA ALA A 135 -2.33 3.36 13.22
C ALA A 135 -2.89 3.22 14.65
N ARG A 136 -3.38 4.32 15.23
CA ARG A 136 -4.02 4.34 16.56
C ARG A 136 -5.54 4.32 16.41
N ALA A 137 -6.19 3.33 17.00
CA ALA A 137 -7.64 3.25 17.01
C ALA A 137 -8.26 4.46 17.71
N GLN A 138 -9.40 4.96 17.21
CA GLN A 138 -10.14 6.13 17.72
C GLN A 138 -9.41 7.47 17.62
N ASP A 139 -8.16 7.51 17.14
CA ASP A 139 -7.47 8.75 16.83
C ASP A 139 -7.92 9.26 15.45
N THR A 140 -8.69 10.35 15.46
CA THR A 140 -9.22 10.97 14.24
C THR A 140 -8.36 12.13 13.74
N THR A 141 -7.19 12.39 14.34
CA THR A 141 -6.37 13.58 14.04
C THR A 141 -6.12 13.73 12.54
N PHE A 142 -5.69 12.64 11.87
CA PHE A 142 -5.46 12.64 10.41
C PHE A 142 -6.74 12.52 9.58
N CYS A 143 -7.81 11.95 10.14
CA CYS A 143 -9.09 11.68 9.47
C CYS A 143 -10.16 12.78 9.61
N SER A 144 -9.91 13.77 10.45
CA SER A 144 -10.92 14.73 10.95
C SER A 144 -11.62 15.54 9.85
N ALA A 145 -10.97 15.76 8.71
CA ALA A 145 -11.55 16.46 7.55
C ALA A 145 -12.29 15.54 6.56
N MET A 146 -12.54 14.28 6.92
CA MET A 146 -13.12 13.23 6.04
C MET A 146 -14.26 12.42 6.68
N LEU A 147 -14.73 12.86 7.85
CA LEU A 147 -15.94 12.41 8.52
C LEU A 147 -17.05 13.44 8.29
#